data_AF-A0AAW1VJ63-F1
#
_entry.id   AF-A0AAW1VJ63-F1
#
_cell.length_a   1.000
_cell.length_b   1.000
_cell.length_c   1.000
_cell.angle_alpha   90.00
_cell.angle_beta   90.00
_cell.angle_gamma   90.00
#
_symmetry.space_group_name_H-M   'P 1'
#
loop_
_entity.id
_entity.type
_entity.pdbx_description
1 polymer ?
#
loop_
_entity_poly.entity_id
_entity_poly.type
_entity_poly.pdbx_seq_one_letter_code
_entity_poly.pdbx_strand_id
1 'polypeptide(L)'
;MGFPPESCKRAVFYTSNSGLEAATAWIMEHIGDSDFSDPFVPPGTERTTTFNADPDAMATIMSMGFSEEHALKALQATENNVERAMDWIFSHQGELEGGSRAPAHVPFRDGNSKYKLVAFISHMGTSTMVGHYVVHILKDGHWVIFNDNKVALSEHPPKDLGYMYLYQRI
;
A
#
# COMPACT_ATOMS: atom_id res chain seq x y z
N MET A 1 32.65 -17.81 -20.23
CA MET A 1 32.04 -18.78 -19.30
C MET A 1 30.53 -18.58 -19.11
N GLY A 2 29.90 -17.53 -19.67
CA GLY A 2 28.43 -17.43 -19.71
C GLY A 2 27.75 -17.01 -18.40
N PHE A 3 28.52 -16.79 -17.32
CA PHE A 3 27.98 -16.36 -16.03
C PHE A 3 27.51 -14.90 -16.07
N PRO A 4 26.42 -14.56 -15.35
CA PRO A 4 25.98 -13.19 -15.19
C PRO A 4 27.08 -12.32 -14.56
N PRO A 5 27.22 -11.05 -14.98
CA PRO A 5 28.27 -10.16 -14.50
C PRO A 5 28.17 -9.87 -12.99
N GLU A 6 26.95 -9.86 -12.44
CA GLU A 6 26.71 -9.59 -11.01
C GLU A 6 27.17 -10.75 -10.12
N SER A 7 26.98 -11.99 -10.55
CA SER A 7 27.51 -13.19 -9.88
C SER A 7 29.03 -13.19 -9.86
N CYS A 8 29.67 -12.75 -10.96
CA CYS A 8 31.12 -12.60 -11.03
C CYS A 8 31.65 -11.57 -10.01
N LYS A 9 30.97 -10.42 -9.87
CA LYS A 9 31.35 -9.40 -8.87
C LYS A 9 31.22 -9.95 -7.45
N ARG A 10 30.14 -10.67 -7.17
CA ARG A 10 29.89 -11.30 -5.87
C ARG A 10 30.94 -12.35 -5.54
N ALA A 11 31.28 -13.21 -6.50
CA ALA A 11 32.30 -14.23 -6.32
C ALA A 11 33.68 -13.65 -6.03
N VAL A 12 34.10 -12.61 -6.76
CA VAL A 12 35.38 -11.94 -6.51
C VAL A 12 35.40 -11.30 -5.12
N PHE A 13 34.26 -10.73 -4.68
CA PHE A 13 34.13 -10.14 -3.35
C PHE A 13 34.25 -11.18 -2.23
N TYR A 14 33.47 -12.27 -2.27
CA TYR A 14 33.51 -13.30 -1.22
C TYR A 14 34.79 -14.13 -1.23
N THR A 15 35.46 -14.24 -2.37
CA THR A 15 36.78 -14.91 -2.47
C THR A 15 37.95 -13.99 -2.14
N SER A 16 37.70 -12.74 -1.70
CA SER A 16 38.76 -11.76 -1.37
C SER A 16 39.82 -11.62 -2.47
N ASN A 17 39.41 -11.63 -3.74
CA ASN A 17 40.29 -11.54 -4.90
C ASN A 17 41.37 -12.66 -4.97
N SER A 18 41.10 -13.85 -4.42
CA SER A 18 42.07 -14.97 -4.33
C SER A 18 42.40 -15.67 -5.67
N GLY A 19 42.00 -15.10 -6.80
CA GLY A 19 42.29 -15.61 -8.14
C GLY A 19 41.06 -16.13 -8.89
N LEU A 20 41.27 -16.51 -10.16
CA LEU A 20 40.21 -16.91 -11.09
C LEU A 20 39.57 -18.24 -10.67
N GLU A 21 40.39 -19.23 -10.29
CA GLU A 21 39.96 -20.57 -9.90
C GLU A 21 39.10 -20.56 -8.63
N ALA A 22 39.43 -19.70 -7.66
CA ALA A 22 38.65 -19.54 -6.44
C ALA A 22 37.27 -18.93 -6.74
N ALA A 23 37.23 -17.89 -7.59
CA ALA A 23 35.99 -17.24 -7.99
C ALA A 23 35.07 -18.17 -8.79
N THR A 24 35.62 -19.00 -9.70
CA THR A 24 34.80 -19.96 -10.47
C THR A 24 34.26 -21.08 -9.59
N ALA A 25 35.04 -21.59 -8.63
CA ALA A 25 34.56 -22.57 -7.66
C ALA A 25 33.39 -22.02 -6.82
N TRP A 26 33.52 -20.77 -6.35
CA TRP A 26 32.46 -20.10 -5.59
C TRP A 26 31.18 -19.91 -6.41
N ILE A 27 31.30 -19.50 -7.67
CA ILE A 27 30.16 -19.35 -8.60
C ILE A 27 29.42 -20.69 -8.78
N MET A 28 30.16 -21.79 -8.94
CA MET A 28 29.54 -23.11 -9.14
C MET A 28 28.82 -23.62 -7.89
N GLU A 29 29.30 -23.28 -6.70
CA GLU A 29 28.67 -23.64 -5.43
C GLU A 29 27.38 -22.83 -5.17
N HIS A 30 27.34 -21.57 -5.63
CA HIS A 30 26.23 -20.63 -5.37
C HIS A 30 25.33 -20.39 -6.60
N ILE A 31 25.47 -21.19 -7.66
CA ILE A 31 24.70 -21.03 -8.91
C ILE A 31 23.19 -21.30 -8.72
N GLY A 32 22.82 -22.03 -7.68
CA GLY A 32 21.44 -22.36 -7.35
C GLY A 32 20.73 -21.31 -6.47
N ASP A 33 21.44 -20.27 -6.03
CA ASP A 33 20.90 -19.29 -5.10
C ASP A 33 19.92 -18.35 -5.82
N SER A 34 18.82 -18.00 -5.15
CA SER A 34 17.79 -17.13 -5.72
C SER A 34 18.30 -15.72 -6.03
N ASP A 35 19.35 -15.29 -5.34
CA ASP A 35 19.97 -13.98 -5.50
C ASP A 35 21.14 -14.01 -6.50
N PHE A 36 21.43 -15.14 -7.15
CA PHE A 36 22.61 -15.33 -8.00
C PHE A 36 22.70 -14.30 -9.13
N SER A 37 21.56 -13.90 -9.69
CA SER A 37 21.46 -12.89 -10.75
C SER A 37 21.21 -11.46 -10.25
N ASP A 38 21.04 -11.27 -8.94
CA ASP A 38 20.66 -9.96 -8.41
C ASP A 38 21.84 -8.98 -8.42
N PRO A 39 21.57 -7.68 -8.67
CA PRO A 39 22.59 -6.63 -8.66
C PRO A 39 23.40 -6.68 -7.37
N PHE A 40 24.71 -6.91 -7.49
CA PHE A 40 25.60 -6.95 -6.32
C PHE A 40 26.26 -5.60 -6.13
N VAL A 41 25.86 -4.89 -5.08
CA VAL A 41 26.50 -3.64 -4.63
C VAL A 41 27.45 -3.99 -3.47
N PRO A 42 28.78 -3.81 -3.62
CA PRO A 42 29.72 -4.11 -2.56
C PRO A 42 29.42 -3.27 -1.29
N PRO A 43 29.45 -3.87 -0.09
CA PRO A 43 29.35 -3.17 1.18
C PRO A 43 30.40 -2.05 1.23
N GLY A 44 29.96 -0.79 1.38
CA GLY A 44 30.83 0.39 1.42
C GLY A 44 30.92 1.21 0.12
N THR A 45 30.26 0.78 -0.96
CA THR A 45 30.07 1.59 -2.20
C THR A 45 28.67 2.17 -2.33
N GLU A 46 27.91 2.25 -1.24
CA GLU A 46 26.67 3.02 -1.22
C GLU A 46 27.02 4.47 -1.56
N ARG A 47 26.71 4.87 -2.79
CA ARG A 47 26.58 6.28 -3.13
C ARG A 47 25.44 6.78 -2.25
N THR A 48 25.77 7.35 -1.10
CA THR A 48 24.90 8.31 -0.43
C THR A 48 24.73 9.45 -1.41
N THR A 49 23.76 9.32 -2.32
CA THR A 49 23.16 10.46 -2.98
C THR A 49 22.67 11.31 -1.82
N THR A 50 23.35 12.43 -1.57
CA THR A 50 22.88 13.45 -0.64
C THR A 50 21.58 13.98 -1.21
N PHE A 51 20.50 13.29 -0.90
CA PHE A 51 19.16 13.68 -1.28
C PHE A 51 18.87 15.00 -0.54
N ASN A 52 18.66 16.07 -1.31
CA ASN A 52 18.23 17.35 -0.76
C ASN A 52 16.71 17.38 -0.81
N ALA A 53 16.09 17.28 0.35
CA ALA A 53 14.64 17.37 0.46
C ALA A 53 14.20 18.83 0.25
N ASP A 54 13.18 19.04 -0.58
CA ASP A 54 12.58 20.36 -0.77
C ASP A 54 11.89 20.80 0.53
N PRO A 55 12.28 21.94 1.13
CA PRO A 55 11.71 22.42 2.39
C PRO A 55 10.21 22.75 2.27
N ASP A 56 9.73 23.18 1.10
CA ASP A 56 8.31 23.49 0.89
C ASP A 56 7.47 22.19 0.80
N ALA A 57 8.01 21.17 0.14
CA ALA A 57 7.43 19.84 0.07
C ALA A 57 7.38 19.19 1.46
N MET A 58 8.44 19.32 2.24
CA MET A 58 8.53 18.81 3.61
C MET A 58 7.52 19.51 4.54
N ALA A 59 7.43 20.85 4.48
CA ALA A 59 6.46 21.61 5.26
C ALA A 59 5.01 21.20 4.92
N THR A 60 4.72 20.94 3.65
CA THR A 60 3.39 20.48 3.20
C THR A 60 3.05 19.12 3.82
N ILE A 61 3.96 18.15 3.77
CA ILE A 61 3.74 16.81 4.35
C ILE A 61 3.62 16.88 5.88
N MET A 62 4.45 17.69 6.54
CA MET A 62 4.36 17.88 7.99
C MET A 62 3.05 18.56 8.41
N SER A 63 2.54 19.51 7.60
CA SER A 63 1.25 20.16 7.87
C SER A 63 0.06 19.20 7.86
N MET A 64 0.19 18.04 7.20
CA MET A 64 -0.81 16.98 7.20
C MET A 64 -0.76 16.08 8.44
N GLY A 65 0.22 16.29 9.32
CA GLY A 65 0.38 15.57 10.58
C GLY A 65 1.43 14.46 10.55
N PHE A 66 2.24 14.37 9.50
CA PHE A 66 3.35 13.41 9.43
C PHE A 66 4.61 13.95 10.10
N SER A 67 5.44 13.03 10.64
CA SER A 67 6.72 13.40 11.24
C SER A 67 7.76 13.82 10.19
N GLU A 68 8.75 14.61 10.60
CA GLU A 68 9.86 15.03 9.73
C GLU A 68 10.63 13.83 9.16
N GLU A 69 10.83 12.78 9.96
CA GLU A 69 11.50 11.55 9.52
C GLU A 69 10.71 10.82 8.42
N HIS A 70 9.38 10.76 8.56
CA HIS A 70 8.50 10.16 7.56
C HIS A 70 8.47 10.98 6.28
N ALA A 71 8.39 12.30 6.40
CA ALA A 71 8.42 13.22 5.26
C ALA A 71 9.73 13.10 4.47
N LEU A 72 10.87 13.03 5.16
CA LEU A 72 12.18 12.91 4.53
C LEU A 72 12.34 11.57 3.80
N LYS A 73 11.99 10.44 4.45
CA LYS A 73 12.03 9.11 3.81
C LYS A 73 11.13 9.04 2.59
N ALA A 74 9.92 9.60 2.68
CA ALA A 74 8.98 9.61 1.59
C ALA A 74 9.46 10.46 0.41
N LEU A 75 9.95 11.68 0.67
CA LEU A 75 10.50 12.55 -0.37
C LEU A 75 11.74 11.92 -1.03
N GLN A 76 12.56 11.21 -0.26
CA GLN A 76 13.71 10.47 -0.79
C GLN A 76 13.27 9.33 -1.72
N ALA A 77 12.21 8.60 -1.36
CA ALA A 77 11.66 7.52 -2.18
C ALA A 77 10.90 8.02 -3.42
N THR A 78 10.47 9.29 -3.42
CA THR A 78 9.61 9.86 -4.49
C THR A 78 10.21 11.03 -5.24
N GLU A 79 11.51 11.25 -5.08
CA GLU A 79 12.28 12.29 -5.79
C GLU A 79 11.67 13.69 -5.62
N ASN A 80 11.36 14.09 -4.38
CA ASN A 80 10.71 15.36 -4.03
C ASN A 80 9.27 15.58 -4.56
N ASN A 81 8.60 14.53 -5.04
CA ASN A 81 7.19 14.64 -5.43
C ASN A 81 6.26 14.48 -4.20
N VAL A 82 5.55 15.56 -3.84
CA VAL A 82 4.65 15.62 -2.68
C VAL A 82 3.50 14.63 -2.78
N GLU A 83 2.81 14.54 -3.92
CA GLU A 83 1.66 13.64 -4.11
C GLU A 83 2.05 12.18 -3.94
N ARG A 84 3.15 11.79 -4.59
CA ARG A 84 3.70 10.44 -4.46
C ARG A 84 4.25 10.20 -3.05
N ALA A 85 4.86 11.20 -2.41
CA ALA A 85 5.38 11.06 -1.05
C ALA A 85 4.24 10.76 -0.07
N MET A 86 3.10 11.42 -0.20
CA MET A 86 1.92 11.13 0.62
C MET A 86 1.41 9.70 0.42
N ASP A 87 1.23 9.28 -0.83
CA ASP A 87 0.79 7.91 -1.15
C ASP A 87 1.80 6.86 -0.63
N TRP A 88 3.09 7.16 -0.75
CA TRP A 88 4.16 6.34 -0.20
C TRP A 88 4.07 6.23 1.32
N ILE A 89 3.83 7.33 2.03
CA ILE A 89 3.63 7.31 3.48
C ILE A 89 2.44 6.42 3.84
N PHE A 90 1.26 6.62 3.22
CA PHE A 90 0.06 5.83 3.53
C PHE A 90 0.23 4.33 3.26
N SER A 91 0.93 3.97 2.18
CA SER A 91 1.22 2.58 1.85
C SER A 91 2.26 1.93 2.76
N HIS A 92 3.15 2.73 3.38
CA HIS A 92 4.25 2.24 4.23
C HIS A 92 4.13 2.69 5.70
N GLN A 93 2.95 3.16 6.14
CA GLN A 93 2.73 3.62 7.52
C GLN A 93 3.17 2.57 8.56
N GLY A 94 2.92 1.29 8.28
CA GLY A 94 3.28 0.21 9.21
C GLY A 94 4.79 -0.06 9.33
N GLU A 95 5.59 0.30 8.33
CA GLU A 95 7.06 0.21 8.37
C GLU A 95 7.68 1.45 9.02
N LEU A 96 7.03 2.59 8.83
CA LEU A 96 7.47 3.89 9.32
C LEU A 96 7.26 4.06 10.83
N GLU A 97 6.26 3.42 11.42
CA GLU A 97 6.03 3.42 12.87
C GLU A 97 6.77 2.28 13.60
N GLY A 98 7.25 1.27 12.87
CA GLY A 98 7.80 0.04 13.43
C GLY A 98 9.17 -0.28 12.88
N GLY A 99 10.22 0.31 13.46
CA GLY A 99 11.59 -0.16 13.26
C GLY A 99 11.69 -1.65 13.58
N SER A 100 11.80 -2.49 12.54
CA SER A 100 12.06 -3.93 12.62
C SER A 100 11.13 -4.74 13.55
N ARG A 101 9.88 -5.02 13.13
CA ARG A 101 9.17 -6.31 13.35
C ARG A 101 7.68 -6.19 13.02
N ALA A 102 7.26 -6.99 12.03
CA ALA A 102 5.87 -7.29 11.67
C ALA A 102 5.02 -6.08 11.22
N PRO A 103 4.08 -6.26 10.28
CA PRO A 103 3.22 -5.16 9.84
C PRO A 103 2.50 -4.58 11.06
N ALA A 104 2.62 -3.27 11.28
CA ALA A 104 1.92 -2.59 12.36
C ALA A 104 0.44 -2.97 12.31
N HIS A 105 -0.05 -3.58 13.39
CA HIS A 105 -1.43 -4.03 13.49
C HIS A 105 -2.34 -2.82 13.55
N VAL A 106 -2.87 -2.40 12.40
CA VAL A 106 -3.92 -1.37 12.34
C VAL A 106 -5.02 -1.79 13.32
N PRO A 107 -5.41 -0.95 14.30
CA PRO A 107 -6.36 -1.34 15.33
C PRO A 107 -7.75 -1.55 14.70
N PHE A 108 -8.04 -2.79 14.31
CA PHE A 108 -9.37 -3.17 13.83
C PHE A 108 -10.33 -3.31 15.00
N ARG A 109 -11.55 -2.80 14.83
CA ARG A 109 -12.63 -3.00 15.82
C ARG A 109 -13.23 -4.38 15.65
N ASP A 110 -12.63 -5.37 16.29
CA ASP A 110 -13.18 -6.73 16.32
C ASP A 110 -14.44 -6.84 17.21
N GLY A 111 -15.19 -7.93 17.09
CA GLY A 111 -16.40 -8.18 17.86
C GLY A 111 -17.20 -9.37 17.36
N ASN A 112 -18.47 -9.46 17.75
CA ASN A 112 -19.34 -10.53 17.28
C ASN A 112 -19.55 -10.47 15.74
N SER A 113 -19.88 -11.61 15.14
CA SER A 113 -20.16 -11.74 13.70
C SER A 113 -21.64 -11.51 13.36
N LYS A 114 -22.43 -10.90 14.26
CA LYS A 114 -23.86 -10.69 14.06
C LYS A 114 -24.11 -9.26 13.61
N TYR A 115 -24.77 -9.14 12.46
CA TYR A 115 -25.04 -7.85 11.85
C TYR A 115 -26.51 -7.73 11.47
N LYS A 116 -27.01 -6.49 11.48
CA LYS A 116 -28.30 -6.11 10.91
C LYS A 116 -28.07 -5.19 9.72
N LEU A 117 -28.86 -5.36 8.66
CA LEU A 117 -28.83 -4.46 7.52
C LEU A 117 -29.42 -3.10 7.93
N VAL A 118 -28.65 -2.02 7.74
CA VAL A 118 -29.08 -0.66 8.12
C VAL A 118 -29.20 0.28 6.93
N ALA A 119 -28.49 0.03 5.84
CA ALA A 119 -28.69 0.75 4.60
C ALA A 119 -28.25 -0.08 3.39
N PHE A 120 -28.76 0.25 2.22
CA PHE A 120 -28.24 -0.24 0.95
C PHE A 120 -28.40 0.82 -0.13
N ILE A 121 -27.45 0.82 -1.06
CA ILE A 121 -27.36 1.77 -2.17
C ILE A 121 -27.61 0.97 -3.45
N SER A 122 -28.54 1.43 -4.28
CA SER A 122 -28.91 0.77 -5.53
C SER A 122 -28.49 1.63 -6.72
N HIS A 123 -27.80 1.02 -7.67
CA HIS A 123 -27.60 1.58 -9.00
C HIS A 123 -28.77 1.13 -9.90
N MET A 124 -29.62 2.06 -10.31
CA MET A 124 -30.75 1.78 -11.18
C MET A 124 -30.33 2.00 -12.64
N GLY A 125 -30.08 0.91 -13.36
CA GLY A 125 -29.71 0.93 -14.77
C GLY A 125 -28.99 -0.34 -15.18
N THR A 126 -29.06 -0.70 -16.45
CA THR A 126 -28.36 -1.88 -17.02
C THR A 126 -26.98 -1.53 -17.58
N SER A 127 -26.67 -0.24 -17.73
CA SER A 127 -25.38 0.25 -18.22
C SER A 127 -24.42 0.49 -17.06
N THR A 128 -23.13 0.20 -17.28
CA THR A 128 -22.07 0.58 -16.35
C THR A 128 -21.69 2.06 -16.45
N MET A 129 -22.07 2.73 -17.55
CA MET A 129 -21.71 4.12 -17.85
C MET A 129 -22.78 5.11 -17.41
N VAL A 130 -24.03 4.67 -17.28
CA VAL A 130 -25.18 5.51 -16.92
C VAL A 130 -26.17 4.75 -16.05
N GLY A 131 -26.71 5.45 -15.07
CA GLY A 131 -27.79 4.99 -14.23
C GLY A 131 -28.06 5.99 -13.12
N HIS A 132 -28.94 5.61 -12.20
CA HIS A 132 -29.40 6.50 -11.12
C HIS A 132 -29.16 5.86 -9.76
N TYR A 133 -28.50 6.59 -8.86
CA TYR A 133 -28.24 6.09 -7.52
C TYR A 133 -29.33 6.52 -6.55
N VAL A 134 -29.88 5.56 -5.81
CA VAL A 134 -30.77 5.80 -4.67
C VAL A 134 -30.27 5.04 -3.47
N VAL A 135 -30.55 5.54 -2.27
CA VAL A 135 -30.19 4.87 -1.02
C VAL A 135 -31.43 4.61 -0.19
N HIS A 136 -31.51 3.42 0.37
CA HIS A 136 -32.49 3.05 1.38
C HIS A 136 -31.79 2.97 2.73
N ILE A 137 -32.32 3.66 3.73
CA ILE A 137 -31.77 3.67 5.09
C ILE A 137 -32.87 3.27 6.07
N LEU A 138 -32.54 2.36 6.98
CA LEU A 138 -33.40 1.98 8.10
C LEU A 138 -33.29 3.05 9.19
N LYS A 139 -34.32 3.87 9.35
CA LYS A 139 -34.43 4.90 10.39
C LYS A 139 -35.63 4.61 11.28
N ASP A 140 -35.41 4.58 12.59
CA ASP A 140 -36.48 4.38 13.59
C ASP A 140 -37.38 3.17 13.29
N GLY A 141 -36.78 2.08 12.81
CA GLY A 141 -37.49 0.84 12.44
C GLY A 141 -38.17 0.84 11.06
N HIS A 142 -38.13 1.97 10.34
CA HIS A 142 -38.77 2.13 9.03
C HIS A 142 -37.73 2.32 7.93
N TRP A 143 -37.98 1.73 6.76
CA TRP A 143 -37.14 1.95 5.59
C TRP A 143 -37.53 3.26 4.91
N VAL A 144 -36.53 4.10 4.62
CA VAL A 144 -36.72 5.38 3.95
C VAL A 144 -35.85 5.40 2.70
N ILE A 145 -36.45 5.70 1.56
CA ILE A 145 -35.73 5.93 0.31
C ILE A 145 -35.34 7.41 0.21
N PHE A 146 -34.07 7.65 -0.10
CA PHE A 146 -33.53 8.95 -0.47
C PHE A 146 -33.17 8.89 -1.96
N ASN A 147 -33.90 9.70 -2.73
CA ASN A 147 -33.72 9.86 -4.17
C ASN A 147 -33.59 11.36 -4.43
N ASP A 148 -32.35 11.87 -4.40
CA ASP A 148 -32.02 13.29 -4.49
C ASP A 148 -32.83 14.14 -3.49
N ASN A 149 -33.67 15.02 -4.00
CA ASN A 149 -34.54 15.89 -3.20
C ASN A 149 -35.83 15.19 -2.72
N LYS A 150 -36.10 13.96 -3.16
CA LYS A 150 -37.28 13.18 -2.77
C LYS A 150 -36.91 12.20 -1.67
N VAL A 151 -37.60 12.34 -0.54
CA VAL A 151 -37.48 11.44 0.60
C VAL A 151 -38.85 10.85 0.88
N ALA A 152 -38.94 9.52 0.92
CA ALA A 152 -40.20 8.83 1.12
C ALA A 152 -40.02 7.58 1.97
N LEU A 153 -41.09 7.17 2.66
CA LEU A 153 -41.14 5.88 3.33
C LEU A 153 -41.22 4.76 2.28
N SER A 154 -40.41 3.73 2.44
CA SER A 154 -40.33 2.57 1.55
C SER A 154 -40.88 1.35 2.28
N GLU A 155 -42.12 0.97 1.99
CA GLU A 155 -42.78 -0.19 2.62
C GLU A 155 -42.19 -1.52 2.13
N HIS A 156 -41.82 -1.56 0.84
CA HIS A 156 -41.24 -2.72 0.17
C HIS A 156 -39.86 -2.37 -0.43
N PRO A 157 -38.83 -2.20 0.41
CA PRO A 157 -37.49 -1.86 -0.06
C PRO A 157 -36.91 -3.00 -0.92
N PRO A 158 -36.41 -2.73 -2.14
CA PRO A 158 -35.88 -3.74 -3.06
C PRO A 158 -34.47 -4.19 -2.63
N LYS A 159 -34.38 -4.89 -1.51
CA LYS A 159 -33.11 -5.31 -0.89
C LYS A 159 -32.28 -6.22 -1.77
N ASP A 160 -32.87 -6.94 -2.73
CA ASP A 160 -32.12 -7.85 -3.61
C ASP A 160 -31.46 -7.12 -4.80
N LEU A 161 -31.79 -5.84 -5.00
CA LEU A 161 -31.27 -4.99 -6.09
C LEU A 161 -30.30 -3.91 -5.58
N GLY A 162 -29.76 -4.08 -4.37
CA GLY A 162 -28.69 -3.23 -3.85
C GLY A 162 -27.36 -3.55 -4.53
N TYR A 163 -26.59 -2.50 -4.81
CA TYR A 163 -25.21 -2.56 -5.27
C TYR A 163 -24.23 -2.62 -4.09
N MET A 164 -24.41 -1.75 -3.09
CA MET A 164 -23.59 -1.72 -1.88
C MET A 164 -24.48 -1.79 -0.64
N TYR A 165 -24.09 -2.60 0.35
CA TYR A 165 -24.85 -2.84 1.56
C TYR A 165 -24.06 -2.42 2.79
N LEU A 166 -24.74 -1.74 3.72
CA LEU A 166 -24.18 -1.31 4.98
C LEU A 166 -24.84 -2.11 6.12
N TYR A 167 -24.00 -2.82 6.84
CA TYR A 167 -24.38 -3.66 7.95
C TYR A 167 -23.85 -3.07 9.26
N GLN A 168 -24.72 -2.95 10.26
CA GLN A 168 -24.34 -2.53 11.60
C GLN A 168 -24.23 -3.75 12.49
N ARG A 169 -23.11 -3.89 13.20
CA ARG A 169 -22.93 -4.93 14.22
C ARG A 169 -23.96 -4.77 15.34
N ILE A 170 -24.52 -5.88 15.80
CA ILE A 170 -25.54 -5.93 16.87
C ILE A 170 -24.87 -5.91 18.24
#